data_AF-A0A8T5UWU9-F1
#
_entry.id   AF-A0A8T5UWU9-F1
#
_cell.length_a   1.000
_cell.length_b   1.000
_cell.length_c   1.000
_cell.angle_alpha   90.00
_cell.angle_beta   90.00
_cell.angle_gamma   90.00
#
_symmetry.space_group_name_H-M   'P 1'
#
loop_
_entity.id
_entity.type
_entity.pdbx_description
1 polymer ?
#
loop_
_entity_poly.entity_id
_entity_poly.type
_entity_poly.pdbx_seq_one_letter_code
_entity_poly.pdbx_strand_id
1 'polypeptide(L)'
;MKKFKGIRSLDDVEKKAKELGYEPYEINYQNRYRKGDIDICLRSFGKFYVYKGGKVIADDTSEKFDNEEWYQEILEMFYIPA
;
A
#
# COMPACT_ATOMS: atom_id res chain seq x y z
N MET A 1 -1.77 -7.64 17.19
CA MET A 1 -3.22 -7.39 16.99
C MET A 1 -3.60 -7.90 15.61
N LYS A 2 -4.71 -8.63 15.45
CA LYS A 2 -5.24 -8.92 14.11
C LYS A 2 -5.85 -7.62 13.57
N LYS A 3 -5.03 -6.82 12.85
CA LYS A 3 -5.36 -5.44 12.48
C LYS A 3 -6.42 -5.32 11.38
N PHE A 4 -6.71 -6.39 10.65
CA PHE A 4 -7.57 -6.36 9.47
C PHE A 4 -8.44 -7.61 9.35
N LYS A 5 -9.68 -7.43 8.86
CA LYS A 5 -10.68 -8.48 8.57
C LYS A 5 -10.41 -9.23 7.26
N GLY A 6 -9.63 -8.65 6.36
CA GLY A 6 -9.32 -9.24 5.06
C GLY A 6 -8.53 -8.30 4.15
N ILE A 7 -8.30 -8.74 2.91
CA ILE A 7 -7.66 -7.96 1.84
C ILE A 7 -8.75 -7.36 0.93
N ARG A 8 -8.49 -6.16 0.40
CA ARG A 8 -9.35 -5.55 -0.63
C ARG A 8 -9.15 -6.22 -1.99
N SER A 9 -10.17 -6.17 -2.84
CA SER A 9 -10.04 -6.52 -4.26
C SER A 9 -9.16 -5.51 -4.99
N LEU A 10 -8.60 -5.87 -6.16
CA LEU A 10 -7.77 -4.93 -6.94
C LEU A 10 -8.55 -3.65 -7.30
N ASP A 11 -9.81 -3.80 -7.73
CA ASP A 11 -10.68 -2.67 -8.07
C ASP A 11 -10.91 -1.75 -6.86
N ASP A 12 -11.11 -2.33 -5.67
CA ASP A 12 -11.26 -1.58 -4.43
C ASP A 12 -9.96 -0.87 -4.01
N VAL A 13 -8.81 -1.52 -4.19
CA VAL A 13 -7.49 -0.92 -3.94
C VAL A 13 -7.28 0.26 -4.86
N GLU A 14 -7.56 0.13 -6.15
CA GLU A 14 -7.41 1.24 -7.10
C GLU A 14 -8.34 2.41 -6.79
N LYS A 15 -9.59 2.12 -6.43
CA LYS A 15 -10.53 3.15 -6.00
C LYS A 15 -10.01 3.86 -4.75
N LYS A 16 -9.56 3.10 -3.75
CA LYS A 16 -9.06 3.65 -2.49
C LYS A 16 -7.77 4.44 -2.67
N ALA A 17 -6.87 3.96 -3.53
CA ALA A 17 -5.66 4.67 -3.91
C ALA A 17 -5.98 6.07 -4.45
N LYS A 18 -6.92 6.17 -5.39
CA LYS A 18 -7.38 7.46 -5.95
C LYS A 18 -8.00 8.36 -4.89
N GLU A 19 -8.84 7.82 -4.01
CA GLU A 19 -9.43 8.57 -2.87
C GLU A 19 -8.36 9.15 -1.93
N LEU A 20 -7.27 8.40 -1.71
CA LEU A 20 -6.15 8.79 -0.86
C LEU A 20 -5.13 9.68 -1.60
N GLY A 21 -5.35 9.99 -2.89
CA GLY A 21 -4.46 10.83 -3.69
C GLY A 21 -3.22 10.13 -4.24
N TYR A 22 -3.24 8.78 -4.31
CA TYR A 22 -2.22 8.03 -5.05
C TYR A 22 -2.58 7.95 -6.53
N GLU A 23 -1.55 8.06 -7.36
CA GLU A 23 -1.63 7.84 -8.79
C GLU A 23 -1.28 6.37 -9.10
N PRO A 24 -2.24 5.57 -9.62
CA PRO A 24 -1.95 4.21 -10.06
C PRO A 24 -1.16 4.23 -11.37
N TYR A 25 -0.18 3.34 -11.50
CA TYR A 25 0.58 3.15 -12.72
C TYR A 25 1.10 1.72 -12.81
N GLU A 26 1.54 1.31 -13.99
CA GLU A 26 2.13 -0.01 -14.22
C GLU A 26 3.59 0.11 -14.64
N ILE A 27 4.44 -0.75 -14.10
CA ILE A 27 5.81 -0.95 -14.59
C ILE A 27 6.17 -2.43 -14.47
N ASN A 28 6.76 -3.01 -15.52
CA ASN A 28 7.15 -4.43 -15.53
C ASN A 28 6.01 -5.38 -15.10
N TYR A 29 4.77 -5.14 -15.56
CA TYR A 29 3.58 -5.92 -15.20
C TYR A 29 3.26 -5.91 -13.68
N GLN A 30 3.71 -4.87 -12.96
CA GLN A 30 3.38 -4.68 -11.55
C GLN A 30 2.52 -3.43 -11.39
N ASN A 31 1.37 -3.62 -10.71
CA ASN A 31 0.54 -2.52 -10.27
C ASN A 31 1.27 -1.72 -9.19
N ARG A 32 1.37 -0.42 -9.40
CA ARG A 32 2.05 0.50 -8.49
C ARG A 32 1.20 1.72 -8.19
N TYR A 33 1.48 2.35 -7.06
CA TYR A 33 0.77 3.53 -6.57
C TYR A 33 1.78 4.56 -6.06
N ARG A 34 1.74 5.79 -6.57
CA ARG A 34 2.68 6.85 -6.18
C ARG A 34 1.96 8.03 -5.54
N LYS A 35 2.55 8.57 -4.47
CA LYS A 35 2.11 9.83 -3.84
C LYS A 35 3.34 10.54 -3.28
N GLY A 36 3.69 11.69 -3.85
CA GLY A 36 4.90 12.41 -3.48
C GLY A 36 6.16 11.57 -3.70
N ASP A 37 6.94 11.36 -2.65
CA ASP A 37 8.18 10.57 -2.66
C ASP A 37 7.98 9.07 -2.31
N ILE A 38 6.74 8.66 -2.04
CA ILE A 38 6.35 7.28 -1.78
C ILE A 38 5.93 6.61 -3.07
N ASP A 39 6.51 5.44 -3.33
CA ASP A 39 6.12 4.53 -4.40
C ASP A 39 5.80 3.15 -3.82
N ILE A 40 4.64 2.60 -4.14
CA ILE A 40 4.14 1.35 -3.60
C ILE A 40 4.05 0.34 -4.73
N CYS A 41 4.67 -0.83 -4.56
CA CYS A 41 4.53 -1.95 -5.48
C CYS A 41 3.60 -2.99 -4.86
N LEU A 42 2.45 -3.22 -5.49
CA LEU A 42 1.58 -4.33 -5.11
C LEU A 42 2.23 -5.66 -5.49
N ARG A 43 2.03 -6.65 -4.61
CA ARG A 43 2.46 -8.04 -4.76
C ARG A 43 1.24 -8.94 -4.59
N SER A 44 1.41 -10.22 -4.86
CA SER A 44 0.34 -11.21 -4.73
C SER A 44 -0.20 -11.26 -3.29
N PHE A 45 -1.50 -11.55 -3.17
CA PHE A 45 -2.20 -11.75 -1.89
C PHE A 45 -2.20 -10.51 -0.97
N GLY A 46 -2.27 -9.31 -1.55
CA GLY A 46 -2.35 -8.05 -0.80
C GLY A 46 -1.04 -7.65 -0.10
N LYS A 47 0.07 -8.33 -0.42
CA LYS A 47 1.40 -7.92 0.02
C LYS A 47 1.86 -6.70 -0.77
N PHE A 48 2.75 -5.90 -0.20
CA PHE A 48 3.29 -4.74 -0.90
C PHE A 48 4.71 -4.39 -0.43
N TYR A 49 5.42 -3.63 -1.26
CA TYR A 49 6.66 -2.95 -0.89
C TYR A 49 6.49 -1.45 -1.03
N VAL A 50 6.97 -0.70 -0.05
CA VAL A 50 7.02 0.76 -0.07
C VAL A 50 8.45 1.19 -0.34
N TYR A 51 8.62 2.04 -1.35
CA TYR A 51 9.88 2.60 -1.79
C TYR A 51 9.92 4.10 -1.54
N LYS A 52 11.10 4.60 -1.19
CA LYS A 52 11.43 6.02 -1.14
C LYS A 52 12.79 6.24 -1.76
N GLY A 53 12.87 7.09 -2.78
CA GLY A 53 14.11 7.31 -3.54
C GLY A 53 14.71 6.02 -4.13
N GLY A 54 13.85 5.08 -4.57
CA GLY A 54 14.26 3.80 -5.16
C GLY A 54 14.69 2.71 -4.18
N LYS A 55 14.68 2.97 -2.87
CA LYS A 55 15.00 1.97 -1.83
C LYS A 55 13.74 1.50 -1.12
N VAL A 56 13.64 0.20 -0.86
CA VAL A 56 12.56 -0.35 -0.02
C VAL A 56 12.76 0.17 1.40
N ILE A 57 11.72 0.81 1.94
CA ILE A 57 11.71 1.31 3.32
C ILE A 57 10.81 0.49 4.23
N ALA A 58 9.71 -0.07 3.69
CA ALA A 58 8.70 -0.84 4.40
C ALA A 58 8.05 -1.91 3.50
N ASP A 59 7.35 -2.85 4.14
CA ASP A 59 6.49 -3.87 3.55
C ASP A 59 5.23 -4.06 4.42
N ASP A 60 4.34 -4.98 4.07
CA ASP A 60 3.10 -5.27 4.81
C ASP A 60 3.32 -5.79 6.25
N THR A 61 4.54 -6.18 6.60
CA THR A 61 4.90 -6.75 7.90
C THR A 61 5.70 -5.79 8.78
N SER A 62 5.89 -4.54 8.33
CA SER A 62 6.79 -3.59 8.97
C SER A 62 6.17 -2.95 10.23
N GLU A 63 6.30 -3.63 11.37
CA GLU A 63 5.78 -3.15 12.67
C GLU A 63 6.40 -1.82 13.13
N LYS A 64 7.65 -1.53 12.72
CA LYS A 64 8.37 -0.28 13.06
C LYS A 64 7.64 1.00 12.65
N PHE A 65 6.71 0.94 11.69
CA PHE A 65 5.96 2.09 11.19
C PHE A 65 4.50 2.07 11.61
N ASP A 66 4.12 1.20 12.54
CA ASP A 66 2.73 1.07 12.99
C ASP A 66 2.13 2.35 13.58
N ASN A 67 2.97 3.28 14.05
CA ASN A 67 2.54 4.57 14.58
C ASN A 67 2.66 5.71 13.56
N GLU A 68 3.11 5.41 12.34
CA GLU A 68 3.28 6.40 11.27
C GLU A 68 1.99 6.52 10.45
N GLU A 69 1.46 7.74 10.33
CA GLU A 69 0.21 8.00 9.61
C GLU A 69 0.26 7.55 8.14
N TRP A 70 1.38 7.80 7.47
CA TRP A 70 1.57 7.39 6.07
C TRP A 70 1.51 5.88 5.90
N TYR A 71 1.97 5.11 6.89
CA TYR A 71 1.95 3.65 6.81
C TYR A 71 0.54 3.11 7.10
N GLN A 72 -0.18 3.71 8.06
CA GLN A 72 -1.58 3.38 8.29
C GLN A 72 -2.45 3.66 7.05
N GLU A 73 -2.22 4.78 6.36
CA GLU A 73 -2.89 5.10 5.09
C GLU A 73 -2.70 4.00 4.04
N ILE A 74 -1.47 3.47 3.90
CA ILE A 74 -1.16 2.37 2.98
C ILE A 74 -1.85 1.07 3.41
N LEU A 75 -1.87 0.77 4.71
CA LEU A 75 -2.55 -0.40 5.22
C LEU A 75 -4.07 -0.33 4.96
N GLU A 76 -4.70 0.83 5.14
CA GLU A 76 -6.12 1.05 4.82
C GLU A 76 -6.43 0.92 3.32
N MET A 77 -5.44 1.23 2.48
CA MET A 77 -5.53 1.08 1.02
C MET A 77 -5.60 -0.39 0.60
N PHE A 78 -4.89 -1.30 1.28
CA PHE A 78 -4.85 -2.73 0.91
C PHE A 78 -5.73 -3.63 1.75
N TYR A 79 -6.03 -3.23 2.98
CA TYR A 79 -6.70 -4.08 3.96
C TYR A 79 -8.03 -3.51 4.41
N ILE A 80 -8.94 -4.42 4.78
CA ILE A 80 -10.23 -4.06 5.38
C ILE A 80 -10.01 -3.98 6.90
N PRO A 81 -10.17 -2.81 7.53
CA PRO A 81 -10.01 -2.68 8.98
C PRO A 81 -10.99 -3.59 9.75
N ALA A 82 -10.56 -4.05 10.93
CA ALA A 82 -11.36 -4.89 11.82
C ALA A 82 -12.48 -4.13 12.55
#